data_AF-A0A9N9K2X5-F1
#
_entry.id   AF-A0A9N9K2X5-F1
#
_cell.length_a   1.000
_cell.length_b   1.000
_cell.length_c   1.000
_cell.angle_alpha   90.00
_cell.angle_beta   90.00
_cell.angle_gamma   90.00
#
_symmetry.space_group_name_H-M   'P 1'
#
loop_
_entity.id
_entity.type
_entity.pdbx_description
1 polymer ?
#
loop_
_entity_poly.entity_id
_entity_poly.type
_entity_poly.pdbx_seq_one_letter_code
_entity_poly.pdbx_strand_id
1 'polypeptide(L)'
;GILFRDIFPIFQDPKAIEMLVSHVVDHINATIKEKVDVIVGLDARGFLFGPMVALRLNAAFVPSRKKGKLPGKTLSADFKKEY
;
A
#
# COMPACT_ATOMS: atom_id res chain seq x y z
N GLY A 1 -10.77 24.07 5.95
CA GLY A 1 -10.21 22.93 6.69
C GLY A 1 -10.11 21.72 5.77
N ILE A 2 -9.32 20.70 6.13
CA ILE A 2 -9.17 19.48 5.32
C ILE A 2 -10.23 18.46 5.77
N LEU A 3 -11.01 17.91 4.83
CA LEU A 3 -11.93 16.82 5.12
C LEU A 3 -11.14 15.51 5.25
N PHE A 4 -11.04 14.98 6.46
CA PHE A 4 -10.37 13.71 6.70
C PHE A 4 -11.31 12.54 6.35
N ARG A 5 -10.85 11.64 5.46
CA ARG A 5 -11.52 10.38 5.18
C ARG A 5 -10.90 9.28 6.02
N ASP A 6 -11.63 8.83 7.03
CA ASP A 6 -11.20 7.70 7.86
C ASP A 6 -11.47 6.37 7.13
N ILE A 7 -10.44 5.53 7.04
CA ILE A 7 -10.49 4.22 6.38
C ILE A 7 -10.54 3.08 7.40
N PHE A 8 -10.33 3.35 8.69
CA PHE A 8 -10.29 2.32 9.74
C PHE A 8 -11.57 1.46 9.85
N PRO A 9 -12.78 1.99 9.61
CA PRO A 9 -13.99 1.15 9.61
C PRO A 9 -13.95 -0.02 8.61
N ILE A 10 -13.24 0.13 7.48
CA ILE A 10 -13.08 -0.96 6.49
C ILE A 10 -12.37 -2.16 7.12
N PHE A 11 -11.40 -1.91 8.00
CA PHE A 11 -10.62 -2.97 8.65
C PHE A 11 -11.37 -3.63 9.81
N GLN A 12 -12.49 -3.06 10.25
CA GLN A 12 -13.35 -3.64 11.29
C GLN A 12 -14.40 -4.59 10.71
N ASP A 13 -14.66 -4.54 9.40
CA ASP A 13 -15.56 -5.45 8.69
C ASP A 13 -14.76 -6.43 7.80
N PRO A 14 -14.72 -7.73 8.13
CA PRO A 14 -14.03 -8.75 7.34
C PRO A 14 -14.45 -8.81 5.87
N LYS A 15 -15.72 -8.50 5.56
CA LYS A 15 -16.18 -8.48 4.17
C LYS A 15 -15.65 -7.26 3.44
N ALA A 16 -15.65 -6.10 4.10
CA ALA A 16 -15.18 -4.86 3.50
C ALA A 16 -13.67 -4.91 3.18
N ILE A 17 -12.85 -5.47 4.07
CA ILE A 17 -11.40 -5.61 3.82
C ILE A 17 -11.12 -6.62 2.69
N GLU A 18 -11.85 -7.73 2.62
CA GLU A 18 -11.70 -8.70 1.53
C GLU A 18 -12.12 -8.08 0.18
N MET A 19 -13.20 -7.30 0.16
CA MET A 19 -13.63 -6.56 -1.03
C MET A 19 -12.57 -5.55 -1.46
N LEU A 20 -12.00 -4.77 -0.53
CA LEU A 20 -10.94 -3.82 -0.82
C LEU A 20 -9.74 -4.51 -1.48
N VAL A 21 -9.24 -5.58 -0.86
CA VAL A 21 -8.05 -6.29 -1.36
C VAL A 21 -8.34 -6.94 -2.72
N SER A 22 -9.49 -7.60 -2.88
CA SER A 22 -9.87 -8.26 -4.13
C SER A 22 -9.98 -7.26 -5.27
N HIS A 23 -10.67 -6.12 -5.07
CA HIS A 23 -10.80 -5.11 -6.11
C HIS A 23 -9.46 -4.51 -6.54
N VAL A 24 -8.54 -4.28 -5.60
CA VAL A 24 -7.20 -3.79 -5.93
C VAL A 24 -6.41 -4.83 -6.74
N VAL A 25 -6.46 -6.10 -6.35
CA VAL A 25 -5.79 -7.20 -7.05
C VAL A 25 -6.37 -7.39 -8.46
N ASP A 26 -7.69 -7.39 -8.59
CA ASP A 26 -8.39 -7.52 -9.88
C ASP A 26 -8.04 -6.37 -10.82
N HIS A 27 -8.00 -5.14 -10.30
CA HIS A 27 -7.57 -3.99 -11.07
C HIS A 27 -6.13 -4.12 -11.56
N ILE A 28 -5.20 -4.57 -10.70
CA ILE A 28 -3.81 -4.80 -11.06
C ILE A 28 -3.71 -5.86 -12.17
N ASN A 29 -4.37 -7.01 -12.01
CA ASN A 29 -4.36 -8.08 -13.02
C ASN A 29 -4.99 -7.67 -14.35
N ALA A 30 -5.99 -6.78 -14.31
CA ALA A 30 -6.63 -6.27 -15.52
C ALA A 30 -5.72 -5.28 -16.29
N THR A 31 -5.01 -4.43 -15.55
CA THR A 31 -4.26 -3.28 -16.11
C THR A 31 -2.79 -3.55 -16.36
N ILE A 32 -2.14 -4.38 -15.55
CA ILE A 32 -0.73 -4.75 -15.67
C ILE A 32 -0.67 -6.14 -16.31
N LYS A 33 0.03 -6.25 -17.45
CA LYS A 33 0.15 -7.53 -18.17
C LYS A 33 1.36 -8.34 -17.72
N GLU A 34 2.39 -7.67 -17.23
CA GLU A 34 3.57 -8.29 -16.65
C GLU A 34 3.30 -8.77 -15.22
N LYS A 35 4.11 -9.73 -14.77
CA LYS A 35 4.09 -10.16 -13.38
C LYS A 35 4.57 -9.00 -12.49
N VAL A 36 3.80 -8.71 -11.44
CA VAL A 36 4.23 -7.80 -10.39
C VAL A 36 5.17 -8.53 -9.44
N ASP A 37 6.43 -8.09 -9.36
CA ASP A 37 7.42 -8.69 -8.46
C ASP A 37 7.43 -8.06 -7.06
N VAL A 38 7.06 -6.78 -6.95
CA VAL A 38 7.15 -6.01 -5.69
C VAL A 38 5.96 -5.05 -5.54
N ILE A 39 5.36 -5.05 -4.36
CA ILE A 39 4.42 -4.02 -3.89
C ILE A 39 5.13 -3.13 -2.87
N VAL A 40 5.16 -1.82 -3.13
CA VAL A 40 5.76 -0.83 -2.22
C VAL A 40 4.65 -0.16 -1.40
N GLY A 41 4.66 -0.35 -0.08
CA GLY A 41 3.76 0.34 0.83
C GLY A 41 4.34 1.68 1.29
N LEU A 42 3.50 2.70 1.44
CA LEU A 42 3.91 3.99 2.03
C LEU A 42 3.53 4.06 3.52
N ASP A 43 4.48 4.47 4.35
CA ASP A 43 4.31 4.62 5.80
C ASP A 43 3.25 5.70 6.14
N ALA A 44 2.26 5.46 7.02
CA ALA A 44 1.97 4.21 7.74
C ALA A 44 0.80 3.44 7.12
N ARG A 45 -0.21 4.16 6.62
CA ARG A 45 -1.51 3.57 6.24
C ARG A 45 -1.43 2.65 5.02
N GLY A 46 -0.44 2.82 4.14
CA GLY A 46 -0.20 1.89 3.04
C GLY A 46 0.21 0.50 3.54
N PHE A 47 0.73 0.38 4.77
CA PHE A 47 1.08 -0.91 5.38
C PHE A 47 -0.15 -1.68 5.85
N LEU A 48 -1.31 -1.02 5.97
CA LEU A 48 -2.53 -1.66 6.45
C LEU A 48 -3.09 -2.67 5.45
N PHE A 49 -2.83 -2.54 4.14
CA PHE A 49 -3.33 -3.47 3.11
C PHE A 49 -2.31 -3.84 2.04
N GLY A 50 -1.21 -3.08 1.89
CA GLY A 50 -0.14 -3.39 0.93
C GLY A 50 0.42 -4.82 1.05
N PRO A 51 0.73 -5.33 2.28
CA PRO A 51 1.19 -6.72 2.45
C PRO A 51 0.15 -7.76 2.02
N MET A 52 -1.15 -7.49 2.21
CA MET A 52 -2.22 -8.39 1.80
C MET A 52 -2.32 -8.47 0.27
N VAL A 53 -2.20 -7.34 -0.42
CA VAL A 53 -2.14 -7.30 -1.88
C VAL A 53 -0.89 -8.03 -2.40
N ALA A 54 0.27 -7.79 -1.79
CA ALA A 54 1.52 -8.46 -2.15
C ALA A 54 1.40 -9.99 -2.03
N LEU A 55 0.80 -10.46 -0.93
CA LEU A 55 0.54 -11.87 -0.70
C LEU A 55 -0.36 -12.47 -1.80
N ARG A 56 -1.46 -11.79 -2.16
CA ARG A 56 -2.41 -12.26 -3.20
C ARG A 56 -1.78 -12.33 -4.58
N LEU A 57 -0.84 -11.43 -4.88
CA LEU A 57 -0.12 -11.39 -6.17
C LEU A 57 1.13 -12.27 -6.19
N ASN A 58 1.47 -12.95 -5.09
CA ASN A 58 2.75 -13.66 -4.92
C ASN A 58 3.96 -12.76 -5.24
N ALA A 59 3.90 -11.53 -4.73
CA ALA A 59 4.91 -10.49 -4.87
C ALA A 59 5.59 -10.19 -3.53
N ALA A 60 6.81 -9.68 -3.56
CA ALA A 60 7.46 -9.18 -2.35
C ALA A 60 6.78 -7.89 -1.87
N PHE A 61 6.82 -7.64 -0.56
CA PHE A 61 6.40 -6.36 0.02
C PHE A 61 7.61 -5.56 0.49
N VAL A 62 7.72 -4.30 0.08
CA VAL A 62 8.80 -3.39 0.49
C VAL A 62 8.22 -2.13 1.16
N PRO A 63 8.63 -1.80 2.39
CA PRO A 63 8.18 -0.58 3.05
C PRO A 63 8.97 0.64 2.57
N SER A 64 8.28 1.69 2.14
CA SER A 64 8.82 3.04 1.98
C SER A 64 8.44 3.88 3.19
N ARG A 65 9.44 4.43 3.88
CA ARG A 65 9.27 5.12 5.17
C ARG A 65 9.85 6.52 5.16
N LYS A 66 9.39 7.33 6.10
CA LYS A 66 10.00 8.64 6.40
C LYS A 66 11.48 8.46 6.75
N LYS A 67 12.28 9.50 6.44
CA LYS A 67 13.74 9.52 6.68
C LYS A 67 14.09 9.06 8.09
N GLY A 68 15.09 8.18 8.19
CA GLY A 68 15.61 7.66 9.46
C GLY A 68 14.81 6.51 10.09
N LYS A 69 13.74 6.01 9.44
CA LYS A 69 12.95 4.88 9.96
C LYS A 69 13.31 3.52 9.35
N LEU A 70 14.16 3.48 8.33
CA LEU A 70 14.70 2.25 7.75
C LEU A 70 16.16 2.07 8.19
N PRO A 71 16.57 0.85 8.59
CA PRO A 71 17.96 0.55 8.91
C PRO A 71 18.80 0.37 7.62
N GLY A 72 20.12 0.48 7.76
CA GLY A 72 21.06 0.21 6.68
C GLY A 72 21.16 1.32 5.62
N LYS A 73 21.66 0.96 4.43
CA LYS A 73 21.80 1.90 3.31
C LYS A 73 20.45 2.13 2.64
N THR A 74 20.01 3.38 2.62
CA THR A 74 18.70 3.77 2.07
C THR A 74 18.85 4.74 0.91
N LEU A 75 17.91 4.68 -0.05
CA LEU A 75 17.70 5.73 -1.03
C LEU A 75 16.57 6.66 -0.54
N SER A 76 16.68 7.96 -0.83
CA SER A 76 15.67 8.96 -0.45
C SER A 76 15.26 9.79 -1.66
N ALA A 77 13.97 10.11 -1.74
CA ALA A 77 13.43 11.05 -2.72
C ALA A 77 12.67 12.14 -1.96
N ASP A 78 12.97 13.39 -2.29
CA ASP A 78 12.28 14.55 -1.72
C ASP A 78 11.06 14.92 -2.58
N PHE A 79 10.00 15.38 -1.94
CA PHE A 79 8.80 15.86 -2.62
C PHE A 79 8.25 17.10 -1.90
N LYS A 80 7.68 18.03 -2.65
CA LYS A 80 6.92 19.15 -2.09
C LYS A 80 5.49 18.69 -1.85
N LYS A 81 4.95 19.00 -0.67
CA LYS A 81 3.52 18.83 -0.41
C LYS A 81 2.78 20.01 -1.04
N GLU A 82 1.60 19.76 -1.59
CA GLU A 82 0.73 20.79 -2.17
C GLU A 82 0.13 21.74 -1.13
N TYR A 83 0.33 21.47 0.16
CA TYR A 83 -0.27 22.18 1.29
C TYR A 83 0.74 22.34 2.42
#